data_AF-A0A849EZV6-F1
#
_entry.id   AF-A0A849EZV6-F1
#
_cell.length_a   1.000
_cell.length_b   1.000
_cell.length_c   1.000
_cell.angle_alpha   90.00
_cell.angle_beta   90.00
_cell.angle_gamma   90.00
#
_symmetry.space_group_name_H-M   'P 1'
#
loop_
_entity.id
_entity.type
_entity.pdbx_description
1 polymer ?
#
loop_
_entity_poly.entity_id
_entity_poly.type
_entity_poly.pdbx_seq_one_letter_code
_entity_poly.pdbx_strand_id
1 'polypeptide(L)'
;MTLYTLFFIHLKTRRVCVAGCTSYPESAWVRQQARNFAMRLSDIPQQCRYVIHDRDAGFAGFDWVLKAQGIKIVRTPPQAPRCNAYAERFVREARHTLNKMIPYYKKAA
;
A
#
# COMPACT_ATOMS: atom_id res chain seq x y z
N MET A 1 1.55 -20.90 0.91
CA MET A 1 1.23 -19.76 1.81
C MET A 1 1.14 -18.51 0.97
N THR A 2 0.04 -17.77 1.03
CA THR A 2 -0.11 -16.49 0.30
C THR A 2 0.21 -15.34 1.24
N LEU A 3 1.09 -14.43 0.80
CA LEU A 3 1.40 -13.20 1.52
C LEU A 3 0.81 -12.01 0.78
N TYR A 4 0.16 -11.14 1.54
CA TYR A 4 -0.36 -9.85 1.09
C TYR A 4 0.60 -8.76 1.50
N THR A 5 0.98 -7.90 0.55
CA THR A 5 1.90 -6.79 0.77
C THR A 5 1.18 -5.49 0.48
N LEU A 6 1.19 -4.57 1.45
CA LEU A 6 0.74 -3.19 1.24
C LEU A 6 1.95 -2.32 0.93
N PHE A 7 1.84 -1.49 -0.10
CA PHE A 7 2.89 -0.57 -0.52
C PHE A 7 2.30 0.76 -0.99
N PHE A 8 3.14 1.79 -1.01
CA PHE A 8 2.87 3.11 -1.55
C PHE A 8 3.86 3.40 -2.66
N ILE A 9 3.40 3.97 -3.76
CA ILE A 9 4.27 4.41 -4.84
C ILE A 9 4.11 5.92 -5.06
N HIS A 10 5.22 6.65 -4.99
CA HIS A 10 5.22 8.06 -5.32
C HIS A 10 5.21 8.24 -6.84
N LEU A 11 4.14 8.80 -7.41
CA LEU A 11 3.90 8.80 -8.85
C LEU A 11 4.98 9.52 -9.68
N LYS A 12 5.56 10.61 -9.16
CA LYS A 12 6.58 11.38 -9.89
C LYS A 12 7.95 10.67 -9.90
N THR A 13 8.34 10.10 -8.78
CA THR A 13 9.72 9.57 -8.57
C THR A 13 9.80 8.06 -8.67
N ARG A 14 8.67 7.36 -8.67
CA ARG A 14 8.55 5.89 -8.64
C ARG A 14 9.20 5.22 -7.45
N ARG A 15 9.52 5.99 -6.41
CA ARG A 15 9.93 5.43 -5.13
C ARG A 15 8.77 4.65 -4.54
N VAL A 16 9.04 3.39 -4.20
CA VAL A 16 8.10 2.50 -3.53
C VAL A 16 8.48 2.40 -2.07
N CYS A 17 7.49 2.52 -1.20
CA CYS A 17 7.59 2.27 0.23
C CYS A 17 6.69 1.09 0.57
N VAL A 18 7.28 -0.01 1.06
CA VAL A 18 6.51 -1.16 1.54
C VAL A 18 6.08 -0.89 2.98
N ALA A 19 4.78 -0.91 3.24
CA ALA A 19 4.22 -0.68 4.57
C ALA A 19 4.32 -1.94 5.45
N GLY A 20 4.10 -3.10 4.85
CA GLY A 20 4.24 -4.39 5.52
C GLY A 20 3.68 -5.55 4.72
N CYS A 21 3.90 -6.76 5.23
CA CYS A 21 3.40 -8.02 4.68
C CYS A 21 2.64 -8.80 5.75
N THR A 22 1.60 -9.52 5.36
CA THR A 22 0.83 -10.41 6.25
C THR A 22 0.22 -11.57 5.47
N SER A 23 0.05 -12.73 6.10
CA SER A 23 -0.80 -13.80 5.55
C SER A 23 -2.28 -13.57 5.80
N TYR A 24 -2.63 -12.62 6.67
CA TYR A 24 -4.00 -12.29 7.10
C TYR A 24 -4.23 -10.77 6.98
N PRO A 25 -4.65 -10.26 5.80
CA PRO A 25 -4.83 -8.83 5.54
C PRO A 25 -6.18 -8.32 6.07
N GLU A 26 -6.45 -8.56 7.36
CA GLU A 26 -7.70 -8.15 7.98
C GLU A 26 -7.78 -6.63 8.15
N SER A 27 -9.01 -6.12 8.35
CA SER A 27 -9.28 -4.69 8.50
C SER A 27 -8.49 -4.02 9.63
N ALA A 28 -8.16 -4.75 10.69
CA ALA A 28 -7.33 -4.26 11.80
C ALA A 28 -5.89 -4.02 11.36
N TRP A 29 -5.32 -4.96 10.60
CA TRP A 29 -3.97 -4.82 10.05
C TRP A 29 -3.90 -3.64 9.07
N VAL A 30 -4.86 -3.53 8.15
CA VAL A 30 -4.92 -2.42 7.18
C VAL A 30 -5.03 -1.06 7.89
N ARG A 31 -5.85 -0.95 8.94
CA ARG A 31 -5.94 0.27 9.77
C ARG A 31 -4.63 0.61 10.47
N GLN A 32 -3.92 -0.39 10.99
CA GLN A 32 -2.63 -0.16 11.63
C GLN A 32 -1.60 0.33 10.62
N GLN A 33 -1.57 -0.23 9.42
CA GLN A 33 -0.70 0.26 8.34
C GLN A 33 -1.03 1.70 7.94
N ALA A 34 -2.31 2.09 7.93
CA ALA A 34 -2.72 3.48 7.69
C ALA A 34 -2.17 4.44 8.75
N ARG A 35 -2.22 4.05 10.03
CA ARG A 35 -1.64 4.85 11.14
C ARG A 35 -0.13 4.97 11.00
N ASN A 36 0.55 3.87 10.71
CA ASN A 36 2.00 3.86 10.49
C ASN A 36 2.39 4.79 9.35
N PHE A 37 1.63 4.77 8.26
CA PHE A 37 1.83 5.67 7.12
C PHE A 37 1.61 7.14 7.50
N ALA A 38 0.52 7.46 8.21
CA ALA A 38 0.24 8.81 8.68
C ALA A 38 1.36 9.37 9.58
N MET A 39 1.85 8.57 10.53
CA MET A 39 2.98 8.95 11.39
C MET A 39 4.25 9.18 10.58
N ARG A 40 4.51 8.36 9.55
CA ARG A 40 5.67 8.58 8.68
C ARG A 40 5.55 9.86 7.85
N LEU A 41 4.33 10.25 7.48
CA LEU A 41 4.07 11.49 6.74
C LEU A 41 4.24 12.73 7.60
N SER A 42 3.98 12.68 8.91
CA SER A 42 4.22 13.83 9.79
C SER A 42 5.70 14.22 9.88
N ASP A 43 6.61 13.26 9.63
CA ASP A 43 8.06 13.50 9.63
C ASP A 43 8.58 14.09 8.30
N ILE A 44 7.75 14.15 7.26
CA ILE A 44 8.16 14.59 5.92
C ILE A 44 7.63 16.01 5.66
N PRO A 45 8.50 17.00 5.38
CA PRO A 45 8.09 18.40 5.15
C PRO A 45 7.08 18.58 4.01
N GLN A 46 7.06 17.63 3.07
CA GLN A 46 6.09 17.57 1.98
C GLN A 46 4.90 16.69 2.38
N GLN A 47 3.85 17.35 2.83
CA GLN A 47 2.61 16.69 3.25
C GLN A 47 1.96 15.98 2.05
N CYS A 48 1.80 14.65 2.15
CA CYS A 48 1.03 13.89 1.17
C CYS A 48 -0.43 14.38 1.19
N ARG A 49 -0.87 15.04 0.11
CA ARG A 49 -2.22 15.61 0.02
C ARG A 49 -3.25 14.64 -0.50
N TYR A 50 -2.81 13.66 -1.29
CA TYR A 50 -3.68 12.72 -1.99
C TYR A 50 -3.11 11.31 -1.90
N VAL A 51 -3.97 10.35 -1.60
CA VAL A 51 -3.71 8.94 -1.84
C VAL A 51 -4.66 8.45 -2.92
N ILE A 52 -4.09 7.80 -3.92
CA ILE A 52 -4.82 7.19 -5.03
C ILE A 52 -4.75 5.69 -4.87
N HIS A 53 -5.90 5.02 -4.85
CA HIS A 53 -6.00 3.56 -4.88
C HIS A 53 -7.25 3.14 -5.66
N ASP A 54 -7.47 1.85 -5.84
CA ASP A 54 -8.63 1.34 -6.57
C ASP A 54 -9.94 1.41 -5.74
N ARG A 55 -10.91 0.54 -6.01
CA ARG A 55 -12.18 0.51 -5.27
C ARG A 55 -12.27 -0.68 -4.32
N ASP A 56 -11.16 -1.33 -3.99
CA ASP A 56 -11.18 -2.47 -3.08
C ASP A 56 -11.76 -2.06 -1.70
N ALA A 57 -12.79 -2.80 -1.26
CA ALA A 57 -13.48 -2.57 -0.01
C ALA A 57 -12.56 -2.77 1.22
N GLY A 58 -11.46 -3.53 1.07
CA GLY A 58 -10.44 -3.72 2.10
C GLY A 58 -9.81 -2.42 2.58
N PHE A 59 -9.85 -1.35 1.78
CA PHE A 59 -9.31 -0.04 2.15
C PHE A 59 -10.29 0.84 2.96
N ALA A 60 -11.51 0.43 3.26
CA ALA A 60 -12.46 1.28 3.99
C ALA A 60 -11.91 1.79 5.34
N GLY A 61 -11.26 0.91 6.11
CA GLY A 61 -10.61 1.29 7.36
C GLY A 61 -9.36 2.17 7.15
N PHE A 62 -8.65 1.96 6.05
CA PHE A 62 -7.51 2.78 5.65
C PHE A 62 -7.92 4.22 5.32
N ASP A 63 -8.97 4.35 4.50
CA ASP A 63 -9.55 5.61 4.07
C ASP A 63 -9.96 6.48 5.26
N TRP A 64 -10.58 5.87 6.28
CA TRP A 64 -11.02 6.57 7.48
C TRP A 64 -9.85 7.20 8.24
N VAL A 65 -8.77 6.44 8.45
CA VAL A 65 -7.58 6.93 9.17
C VAL A 65 -6.93 8.09 8.40
N LEU A 66 -6.75 7.96 7.09
CA LEU A 66 -6.07 8.98 6.31
C LEU A 66 -6.90 10.27 6.16
N LYS A 67 -8.22 10.14 6.02
CA LYS A 67 -9.12 11.32 5.99
C LYS A 67 -9.06 12.09 7.30
N ALA A 68 -8.96 11.42 8.45
CA ALA A 68 -8.79 12.07 9.75
C ALA A 68 -7.48 12.87 9.85
N GLN A 69 -6.50 12.59 8.99
CA GLN A 69 -5.23 13.30 8.89
C GLN A 69 -5.23 14.39 7.79
N GLY A 70 -6.40 14.71 7.22
CA GLY A 70 -6.55 15.71 6.17
C GLY A 70 -6.12 15.24 4.77
N ILE A 71 -5.83 13.95 4.59
CA ILE A 71 -5.42 13.38 3.30
C ILE A 71 -6.67 13.06 2.47
N LYS A 72 -6.67 13.52 1.22
CA LYS A 72 -7.77 13.26 0.29
C LYS A 72 -7.60 11.89 -0.38
N ILE A 73 -8.64 11.07 -0.32
CA ILE A 73 -8.67 9.78 -1.01
C ILE A 73 -9.27 9.97 -2.40
N VAL A 74 -8.55 9.53 -3.43
CA VAL A 74 -9.01 9.50 -4.82
C VAL A 74 -9.09 8.04 -5.25
N ARG A 75 -10.28 7.58 -5.59
CA ARG A 75 -10.47 6.22 -6.12
C ARG A 75 -10.36 6.26 -7.64
N THR A 76 -9.64 5.30 -8.24
CA THR A 76 -9.54 5.21 -9.70
C THR A 76 -10.93 5.09 -10.34
N PRO A 77 -11.19 5.63 -11.55
CA PRO A 77 -12.48 5.48 -12.23
C PRO A 77 -12.80 3.99 -12.51
N PRO A 78 -14.09 3.60 -12.60
CA PRO A 78 -14.43 2.23 -12.94
C PRO A 78 -13.92 1.96 -14.36
N GLN A 79 -13.42 0.75 -14.61
CA GLN A 79 -12.97 0.33 -15.95
C GLN A 79 -11.85 1.22 -16.55
N ALA A 80 -11.06 1.90 -15.71
CA ALA A 80 -9.92 2.71 -16.14
C ALA A 80 -8.58 2.10 -15.69
N PRO A 81 -8.12 0.99 -16.33
CA PRO A 81 -6.91 0.26 -15.91
C PRO A 81 -5.65 1.13 -15.95
N ARG A 82 -5.60 2.13 -16.84
CA ARG A 82 -4.47 3.06 -16.93
C ARG A 82 -4.25 3.89 -15.67
N CYS A 83 -5.29 4.15 -14.88
CA CYS A 83 -5.19 4.92 -13.64
C CYS A 83 -4.46 4.17 -12.52
N ASN A 84 -4.38 2.83 -12.59
CA ASN A 84 -3.65 2.00 -11.63
C ASN A 84 -2.35 1.38 -12.22
N ALA A 85 -2.02 1.72 -13.47
CA ALA A 85 -0.98 1.03 -14.24
C ALA A 85 0.41 1.02 -13.58
N TYR A 86 0.73 2.05 -12.79
CA TYR A 86 2.02 2.10 -12.09
C TYR A 86 2.09 1.16 -10.90
N ALA A 87 1.02 1.03 -10.13
CA ALA A 87 0.93 0.06 -9.05
C ALA A 87 0.88 -1.37 -9.63
N GLU A 88 0.08 -1.60 -10.67
CA GLU A 88 -0.02 -2.91 -11.33
C GLU A 88 1.31 -3.36 -11.93
N ARG A 89 2.01 -2.45 -12.62
CA ARG A 89 3.35 -2.73 -13.16
C ARG A 89 4.32 -3.11 -12.05
N PHE A 90 4.34 -2.35 -10.95
CA PHE A 90 5.18 -2.67 -9.80
C PHE A 90 4.84 -4.05 -9.21
N VAL A 91 3.55 -4.36 -9.02
CA VAL A 91 3.12 -5.67 -8.51
C VAL A 91 3.60 -6.80 -9.43
N ARG A 92 3.52 -6.62 -10.74
CA ARG A 92 4.01 -7.61 -11.71
C ARG A 92 5.52 -7.83 -11.60
N GLU A 93 6.29 -6.75 -11.50
CA GLU A 93 7.76 -6.82 -11.34
C GLU A 93 8.16 -7.46 -10.00
N ALA A 94 7.48 -7.08 -8.91
CA ALA A 94 7.69 -7.64 -7.59
C ALA A 94 7.37 -9.14 -7.55
N ARG A 95 6.22 -9.57 -8.08
CA ARG A 95 5.85 -11.00 -8.16
C ARG A 95 6.86 -11.79 -8.99
N HIS A 96 7.25 -11.27 -10.15
CA HIS A 96 8.24 -11.94 -11.00
C HIS A 96 9.58 -12.14 -10.29
N THR A 97 10.04 -11.13 -9.55
CA THR A 97 11.30 -11.20 -8.80
C THR A 97 11.19 -12.11 -7.57
N LEU A 98 10.13 -11.98 -6.78
CA LEU A 98 9.93 -12.79 -5.56
C LEU A 98 9.72 -14.27 -5.89
N ASN A 99 9.11 -14.61 -7.01
CA ASN A 99 8.99 -16.00 -7.47
C ASN A 99 10.34 -16.65 -7.79
N LYS A 100 11.41 -15.86 -7.94
CA LYS A 100 12.78 -16.34 -8.16
C LYS A 100 13.60 -16.41 -6.87
N MET A 101 13.05 -15.96 -5.75
CA MET A 101 13.72 -15.95 -4.45
C MET A 101 13.10 -17.03 -3.55
N ILE A 102 13.94 -17.86 -2.91
CA ILE A 102 13.49 -18.80 -1.87
C ILE A 102 13.50 -18.04 -0.54
N PRO A 103 12.34 -17.71 0.06
CA PRO A 103 12.33 -17.01 1.34
C PRO A 103 12.79 -17.97 2.45
N TYR A 104 13.93 -17.66 3.07
CA TYR A 104 14.40 -18.35 4.28
C TYR A 104 13.82 -17.68 5.51
N TYR A 105 12.94 -18.36 6.23
CA TYR A 105 12.49 -17.94 7.56
C TYR A 105 13.14 -18.85 8.61
N LYS A 106 14.07 -18.29 9.38
CA LYS A 106 14.57 -18.96 10.60
C LYS A 106 13.44 -18.93 11.62
N LYS A 107 13.02 -20.11 12.10
CA LYS A 107 12.06 -20.22 13.21
C LYS A 107 12.64 -19.45 14.40
N ALA A 108 11.91 -18.48 14.94
CA ALA A 108 12.25 -17.90 16.24
C ALA A 108 12.13 -19.03 17.28
N ALA A 109 13.19 -19.17 18.09
CA ALA A 109 13.35 -20.20 19.11
C ALA A 109 12.31 -20.04 20.22
#